data_AF-A0A3P8RD46-F1
#
_entry.id   AF-A0A3P8RD46-F1
#
_cell.length_a   1.000
_cell.length_b   1.000
_cell.length_c   1.000
_cell.angle_alpha   90.00
_cell.angle_beta   90.00
_cell.angle_gamma   90.00
#
_symmetry.space_group_name_H-M   'P 1'
#
loop_
_entity.id
_entity.type
_entity.pdbx_description
1 polymer ?
#
loop_
_entity_poly.entity_id
_entity_poly.type
_entity_poly.pdbx_seq_one_letter_code
_entity_poly.pdbx_strand_id
1 'polypeptide(L)'
;YLNKVHFIWSVKSLIVFCMCVGEGILPTGPLSGAVAGTVKFTTTLRPPEKPFLSVSWRFNGVNIISSTSINITDPGYAGRISLDRATGSLELRNLALEDSVEYTITITPDAGLPKQGRTNLTVYGGLVFIHLYRAPNLVYESSTNLTCEASGSISSREWIKDGQPLNPSGGVSFSLDNKTASIQPVHISDRGTYQCRVSNPVSTMTATHNLTVIGPYNLLISGPSAAAQGHSIMLQCTADSVSPAHFSWMFNGNETHVYNSLYIIERLGAENTGNYTCTAKNAVTMMESSTLFSFLTKASCIAPCGSSSGLVIYALTLKGLI
;
A
#
# COMPACT_ATOMS: atom_id res chain seq x y z
N TYR A 1 57.74 40.99 -39.49
CA TYR A 1 58.37 41.02 -38.15
C TYR A 1 57.45 41.82 -37.25
N LEU A 2 56.57 41.14 -36.49
CA LEU A 2 56.69 40.94 -35.03
C LEU A 2 56.60 42.31 -34.31
N ASN A 3 55.64 42.64 -33.44
CA ASN A 3 54.98 41.81 -32.45
C ASN A 3 53.66 42.45 -31.97
N LYS A 4 52.68 41.59 -31.68
CA LYS A 4 51.55 41.84 -30.78
C LYS A 4 52.07 42.27 -29.40
N VAL A 5 51.49 43.30 -28.81
CA VAL A 5 51.44 43.46 -27.36
C VAL A 5 49.97 43.58 -26.98
N HIS A 6 49.37 42.44 -26.64
CA HIS A 6 48.10 42.41 -25.93
C HIS A 6 48.35 42.90 -24.51
N PHE A 7 47.69 44.00 -24.12
CA PHE A 7 47.58 44.36 -22.72
C PHE A 7 46.69 43.31 -22.03
N ILE A 8 47.32 42.45 -21.23
CA ILE A 8 46.63 41.55 -20.31
C ILE A 8 46.08 42.42 -19.19
N TRP A 9 44.80 42.75 -19.25
CA TRP A 9 44.08 43.18 -18.05
C TRP A 9 43.96 41.96 -17.15
N SER A 10 44.83 41.85 -16.15
CA SER A 10 44.57 40.94 -15.04
C SER A 10 43.41 41.53 -14.24
N VAL A 11 42.18 41.16 -14.61
CA VAL A 11 41.09 41.18 -13.65
C VAL A 11 41.47 40.10 -12.64
N LYS A 12 42.21 40.48 -11.59
CA LYS A 12 42.23 39.68 -10.37
C LYS A 12 40.77 39.64 -9.95
N SER A 13 40.11 38.53 -10.27
CA SER A 13 38.86 38.18 -9.67
C SER A 13 39.13 38.18 -8.16
N LEU A 14 38.74 39.26 -7.49
CA LEU A 14 38.42 39.18 -6.09
C LEU A 14 37.24 38.22 -6.07
N ILE A 15 37.54 36.95 -5.87
CA ILE A 15 36.59 36.01 -5.32
C ILE A 15 36.32 36.55 -3.93
N VAL A 16 35.34 37.46 -3.84
CA VAL A 16 34.65 37.72 -2.60
C VAL A 16 33.98 36.39 -2.30
N PHE A 17 34.66 35.56 -1.51
CA PHE A 17 33.96 34.60 -0.69
C PHE A 17 33.06 35.46 0.20
N CYS A 18 31.84 35.71 -0.29
CA CYS A 18 30.73 36.10 0.55
C CYS A 18 30.49 34.86 1.41
N MET A 19 31.32 34.68 2.44
CA MET A 19 31.05 33.73 3.50
C MET A 19 29.75 34.21 4.10
N CYS A 20 28.64 33.52 3.80
CA CYS A 20 27.39 33.75 4.48
C CYS A 20 27.69 33.70 5.98
N VAL A 21 27.42 34.81 6.66
CA VAL A 21 27.53 34.91 8.11
C VAL A 21 26.53 33.91 8.68
N GLY A 22 26.98 32.71 9.07
CA GLY A 22 26.16 31.84 9.90
C GLY A 22 25.95 30.36 9.57
N GLU A 23 26.56 29.81 8.53
CA GLU A 23 26.42 28.36 8.32
C GLU A 23 26.94 27.56 9.52
N GLY A 24 26.10 26.64 10.01
CA GLY A 24 26.49 25.61 10.96
C GLY A 24 26.41 25.97 12.45
N ILE A 25 25.87 27.13 12.88
CA ILE A 25 25.72 27.43 14.31
C ILE A 25 24.58 26.65 14.97
N LEU A 26 23.51 26.41 14.22
CA LEU A 26 22.35 25.61 14.63
C LEU A 26 22.30 24.34 13.77
N PRO A 27 21.64 23.25 14.26
CA PRO A 27 21.47 22.04 13.46
C PRO A 27 20.75 22.35 12.14
N THR A 28 21.12 21.61 11.09
CA THR A 28 20.67 21.82 9.71
C THR A 28 19.21 21.42 9.45
N GLY A 29 18.57 20.73 10.40
CA GLY A 29 17.20 20.23 10.25
C GLY A 29 16.17 21.10 10.98
N PRO A 30 14.88 21.00 10.60
CA PRO A 30 13.81 21.50 11.43
C PRO A 30 13.78 20.72 12.74
N LEU A 31 13.70 21.44 13.85
CA LEU A 31 13.45 20.85 15.16
C LEU A 31 11.97 20.53 15.28
N SER A 32 11.65 19.45 15.97
CA SER A 32 10.26 19.06 16.25
C SER A 32 10.02 19.02 17.76
N GLY A 33 8.83 19.43 18.19
CA GLY A 33 8.42 19.38 19.59
C GLY A 33 6.96 18.95 19.74
N ALA A 34 6.60 18.47 20.93
CA ALA A 34 5.21 18.18 21.28
C ALA A 34 4.57 19.38 21.98
N VAL A 35 3.26 19.59 21.79
CA VAL A 35 2.48 20.58 22.59
C VAL A 35 2.66 20.30 24.09
N ALA A 36 2.77 21.37 24.89
CA ALA A 36 3.14 21.39 26.31
C ALA A 36 4.55 20.83 26.62
N GLY A 37 5.30 20.41 25.60
CA GLY A 37 6.66 19.91 25.72
C GLY A 37 7.70 21.02 25.84
N THR A 38 8.96 20.61 25.68
CA THR A 38 10.12 21.49 25.72
C THR A 38 11.07 21.13 24.59
N VAL A 39 11.67 22.14 23.96
CA VAL A 39 12.72 21.96 22.96
C VAL A 39 13.95 22.77 23.36
N LYS A 40 15.14 22.25 23.04
CA LYS A 40 16.40 22.94 23.26
C LYS A 40 17.10 23.21 21.93
N PHE A 41 17.20 24.47 21.56
CA PHE A 41 18.05 24.94 20.48
C PHE A 41 19.50 24.90 20.94
N THR A 42 20.24 23.89 20.49
CA THR A 42 21.64 23.71 20.87
C THR A 42 22.55 24.28 19.79
N THR A 43 23.46 25.16 20.19
CA THR A 43 24.46 25.70 19.27
C THR A 43 25.62 24.73 19.10
N THR A 44 26.28 24.77 17.95
CA THR A 44 27.50 23.98 17.68
C THR A 44 28.78 24.66 18.18
N LEU A 45 28.66 25.85 18.77
CA LEU A 45 29.80 26.63 19.24
C LEU A 45 30.38 25.99 20.50
N ARG A 46 31.71 25.91 20.56
CA ARG A 46 32.39 25.52 21.80
C ARG A 46 32.22 26.64 22.83
N PRO A 47 31.97 26.32 24.12
CA PRO A 47 31.93 27.32 25.18
C PRO A 47 33.23 28.12 25.18
N PRO A 48 33.16 29.47 25.11
CA PRO A 48 34.33 30.33 25.21
C PRO A 48 34.82 30.43 26.66
N GLU A 49 36.09 30.79 26.85
CA GLU A 49 36.67 31.05 28.19
C GLU A 49 36.02 32.24 28.91
N LYS A 50 35.53 33.21 28.14
CA LYS A 50 34.72 34.34 28.60
C LYS A 50 33.37 34.33 27.89
N PRO A 51 32.26 34.64 28.58
CA PRO A 51 30.93 34.64 27.96
C PRO A 51 30.86 35.59 26.76
N PHE A 52 30.01 35.27 25.78
CA PHE A 52 29.80 36.12 24.60
C PHE A 52 29.36 37.54 24.99
N LEU A 53 29.84 38.55 24.25
CA LEU A 53 29.48 39.96 24.46
C LEU A 53 27.99 40.21 24.32
N SER A 54 27.36 39.54 23.34
CA SER A 54 25.91 39.52 23.25
C SER A 54 25.39 38.23 22.64
N VAL A 55 24.24 37.78 23.15
CA VAL A 55 23.43 36.72 22.54
C VAL A 55 22.01 37.24 22.41
N SER A 56 21.41 37.10 21.23
CA SER A 56 20.01 37.44 21.01
C SER A 56 19.30 36.40 20.17
N TRP A 57 18.05 36.11 20.52
CA TRP A 57 17.17 35.26 19.74
C TRP A 57 15.98 36.04 19.19
N ARG A 58 15.58 35.70 17.97
CA ARG A 58 14.40 36.25 17.31
C ARG A 58 13.49 35.14 16.82
N PHE A 59 12.19 35.26 17.07
CA PHE A 59 11.18 34.32 16.60
C PHE A 59 10.32 35.06 15.57
N ASN A 60 10.30 34.55 14.33
CA ASN A 60 9.66 35.24 13.19
C ASN A 60 10.10 36.71 13.04
N GLY A 61 11.38 37.00 13.26
CA GLY A 61 11.97 38.34 13.16
C GLY A 61 11.82 39.24 14.40
N VAL A 62 10.95 38.89 15.34
CA VAL A 62 10.74 39.64 16.60
C VAL A 62 11.76 39.20 17.64
N ASN A 63 12.43 40.14 18.29
CA ASN A 63 13.38 39.84 19.37
C ASN A 63 12.64 39.37 20.63
N ILE A 64 12.95 38.16 21.09
CA ILE A 64 12.30 37.54 22.25
C ILE A 64 13.23 37.45 23.47
N ILE A 65 14.54 37.51 23.24
CA ILE A 65 15.54 37.67 24.29
C ILE A 65 16.80 38.29 23.73
N SER A 66 17.31 39.31 24.40
CA SER A 66 18.65 39.84 24.18
C SER A 66 19.44 39.87 25.47
N SER A 67 20.75 39.67 25.35
CA SER A 67 21.57 39.43 26.51
C SER A 67 23.00 39.90 26.32
N THR A 68 23.39 41.01 26.96
CA THR A 68 24.78 41.53 27.03
C THR A 68 25.47 41.21 28.37
N SER A 69 24.84 41.54 29.50
CA SER A 69 25.17 41.04 30.85
C SER A 69 23.95 40.54 31.65
N ILE A 70 22.77 41.08 31.35
CA ILE A 70 21.47 40.70 31.92
C ILE A 70 20.56 40.21 30.78
N ASN A 71 19.66 39.27 31.07
CA ASN A 71 18.64 38.82 30.13
C ASN A 71 17.51 39.87 30.05
N ILE A 72 17.24 40.40 28.85
CA ILE A 72 16.05 41.19 28.54
C ILE A 72 15.13 40.29 27.72
N THR A 73 14.11 39.76 28.37
CA THR A 73 13.16 38.82 27.77
C THR A 73 11.85 39.52 27.43
N ASP A 74 11.31 39.23 26.26
CA ASP A 74 9.97 39.67 25.88
C ASP A 74 8.93 39.10 26.85
N PRO A 75 7.97 39.92 27.34
CA PRO A 75 6.96 39.47 28.30
C PRO A 75 6.17 38.24 27.86
N GLY A 76 5.90 38.06 26.56
CA GLY A 76 5.18 36.90 26.02
C GLY A 76 5.95 35.58 26.16
N TYR A 77 7.25 35.65 26.37
CA TYR A 77 8.14 34.49 26.57
C TYR A 77 8.69 34.40 28.00
N ALA A 78 8.32 35.33 28.88
CA ALA A 78 8.74 35.32 30.28
C ALA A 78 8.33 34.00 30.96
N GLY A 79 9.30 33.35 31.61
CA GLY A 79 9.09 32.04 32.26
C GLY A 79 8.99 30.84 31.31
N ARG A 80 8.93 31.05 29.98
CA ARG A 80 8.92 29.98 28.98
C ARG A 80 10.30 29.70 28.39
N ILE A 81 11.23 30.64 28.49
CA ILE A 81 12.58 30.48 27.90
C ILE A 81 13.70 30.51 28.94
N SER A 82 14.76 29.76 28.67
CA SER A 82 16.02 29.79 29.43
C SER A 82 17.19 29.87 28.45
N LEU A 83 18.07 30.86 28.63
CA LEU A 83 19.24 31.09 27.78
C LEU A 83 20.51 30.69 28.53
N ASP A 84 21.24 29.73 27.97
CA ASP A 84 22.62 29.46 28.34
C ASP A 84 23.53 30.42 27.58
N ARG A 85 24.06 31.41 28.28
CA ARG A 85 24.97 32.43 27.70
C ARG A 85 26.35 31.90 27.34
N ALA A 86 26.80 30.81 27.94
CA ALA A 86 28.11 30.24 27.62
C ALA A 86 28.09 29.61 26.22
N THR A 87 26.98 28.98 25.84
CA THR A 87 26.84 28.34 24.51
C THR A 87 26.00 29.16 23.54
N GLY A 88 25.13 30.03 24.04
CA GLY A 88 24.05 30.67 23.27
C GLY A 88 22.82 29.77 23.08
N SER A 89 22.81 28.57 23.65
CA SER A 89 21.70 27.62 23.53
C SER A 89 20.46 28.13 24.27
N LEU A 90 19.29 27.88 23.70
CA LEU A 90 18.02 28.32 24.24
C LEU A 90 17.09 27.13 24.48
N GLU A 91 16.52 27.05 25.68
CA GLU A 91 15.43 26.13 26.00
C GLU A 91 14.10 26.89 25.91
N LEU A 92 13.12 26.34 25.20
CA LEU A 92 11.75 26.84 25.11
C LEU A 92 10.79 25.79 25.66
N ARG A 93 9.99 26.17 26.66
CA ARG A 93 9.07 25.33 27.43
C ARG A 93 7.62 25.67 27.14
N ASN A 94 6.75 24.73 27.51
CA ASN A 94 5.30 24.84 27.35
C ASN A 94 4.94 25.17 25.90
N LEU A 95 5.43 24.35 24.97
CA LEU A 95 5.26 24.58 23.54
C LEU A 95 3.78 24.64 23.14
N ALA A 96 3.45 25.55 22.25
CA ALA A 96 2.14 25.71 21.63
C ALA A 96 2.25 25.60 20.11
N LEU A 97 1.14 25.39 19.41
CA LEU A 97 1.17 25.18 17.96
C LEU A 97 1.68 26.41 17.22
N GLU A 98 1.38 27.61 17.74
CA GLU A 98 1.86 28.89 17.22
C GLU A 98 3.38 29.11 17.35
N ASP A 99 4.08 28.30 18.15
CA ASP A 99 5.56 28.34 18.23
C ASP A 99 6.22 27.71 16.98
N SER A 100 5.43 27.22 16.01
CA SER A 100 5.94 26.62 14.76
C SER A 100 6.43 27.68 13.76
N VAL A 101 7.53 28.34 14.09
CA VAL A 101 8.09 29.46 13.33
C VAL A 101 9.57 29.28 13.00
N GLU A 102 10.15 30.24 12.27
CA GLU A 102 11.60 30.36 12.10
C GLU A 102 12.23 31.05 13.31
N TYR A 103 13.32 30.46 13.80
CA TYR A 103 14.11 30.92 14.93
C TYR A 103 15.48 31.38 14.44
N THR A 104 15.86 32.60 14.78
CA THR A 104 17.17 33.17 14.45
C THR A 104 17.95 33.47 15.72
N ILE A 105 19.20 32.99 15.80
CA ILE A 105 20.15 33.39 16.83
C ILE A 105 21.19 34.35 16.24
N THR A 106 21.57 35.37 17.00
CA THR A 106 22.74 36.21 16.71
C THR A 106 23.65 36.21 17.93
N ILE A 107 24.92 35.86 17.74
CA ILE A 107 25.96 35.82 18.78
C ILE A 107 27.08 36.77 18.38
N THR A 108 27.46 37.66 19.30
CA THR A 108 28.64 38.52 19.15
C THR A 108 29.73 38.05 20.13
N PRO A 109 30.83 37.46 19.64
CA PRO A 109 31.96 37.07 20.48
C PRO A 109 32.80 38.29 20.91
N ASP A 110 33.66 38.09 21.93
CA ASP A 110 34.61 39.11 22.42
C ASP A 110 35.64 39.50 21.35
N ALA A 111 36.02 38.54 20.50
CA ALA A 111 36.85 38.75 19.34
C ALA A 111 36.26 38.05 18.11
N GLY A 112 36.28 38.73 16.97
CA GLY A 112 35.79 38.23 15.69
C GLY A 112 34.45 38.84 15.24
N LEU A 113 33.96 38.36 14.10
CA LEU A 113 32.71 38.83 13.52
C LEU A 113 31.50 38.23 14.23
N PRO A 114 30.36 38.97 14.31
CA PRO A 114 29.09 38.41 14.74
C PRO A 114 28.73 37.20 13.89
N LYS A 115 28.10 36.21 14.53
CA LYS A 115 27.64 34.99 13.89
C LYS A 115 26.13 34.87 14.02
N GLN A 116 25.44 34.44 12.97
CA GLN A 116 23.99 34.27 12.96
C GLN A 116 23.63 32.81 12.65
N GLY A 117 22.52 32.27 13.16
CA GLY A 117 22.04 30.94 12.79
C GLY A 117 20.53 30.95 12.63
N ARG A 118 19.99 30.10 11.77
CA ARG A 118 18.54 29.95 11.57
C ARG A 118 18.13 28.49 11.63
N THR A 119 16.95 28.22 12.17
CA THR A 119 16.32 26.90 12.15
C THR A 119 14.81 27.05 12.27
N ASN A 120 14.06 26.04 11.84
CA ASN A 120 12.61 26.01 11.96
C ASN A 120 12.21 25.08 13.11
N LEU A 121 11.23 25.49 13.91
CA LEU A 121 10.55 24.59 14.84
C LEU A 121 9.20 24.18 14.23
N THR A 122 8.83 22.92 14.36
CA THR A 122 7.47 22.46 14.10
C THR A 122 6.94 21.78 15.35
N VAL A 123 5.87 22.32 15.91
CA VAL A 123 5.20 21.78 17.09
C VAL A 123 4.03 20.92 16.66
N TYR A 124 4.00 19.67 17.12
CA TYR A 124 2.97 18.70 16.81
C TYR A 124 2.06 18.50 18.02
N GLY A 125 0.75 18.54 17.78
CA GLY A 125 -0.23 17.96 18.68
C GLY A 125 -0.22 16.44 18.56
N GLY A 126 -0.66 15.74 19.61
CA GLY A 126 -0.87 14.29 19.53
C GLY A 126 -1.95 13.92 18.51
N LEU A 127 -1.83 12.74 17.92
CA LEU A 127 -2.95 12.13 17.20
C LEU A 127 -4.09 11.83 18.19
N VAL A 128 -5.33 12.09 17.76
CA VAL A 128 -6.51 12.02 18.64
C VAL A 128 -7.27 10.72 18.42
N PHE A 129 -7.54 10.37 17.16
CA PHE A 129 -8.18 9.10 16.82
C PHE A 129 -7.73 8.59 15.46
N ILE A 130 -7.93 7.29 15.25
CA ILE A 130 -7.81 6.62 13.95
C ILE A 130 -8.96 5.63 13.80
N HIS A 131 -9.55 5.56 12.60
CA HIS A 131 -10.59 4.61 12.26
C HIS A 131 -10.42 4.14 10.81
N LEU A 132 -10.70 2.85 10.56
CA LEU A 132 -10.59 2.24 9.25
C LEU A 132 -11.98 1.85 8.73
N TYR A 133 -12.56 2.69 7.89
CA TYR A 133 -13.84 2.46 7.22
C TYR A 133 -13.65 1.54 6.01
N ARG A 134 -14.41 0.44 5.98
CA ARG A 134 -14.28 -0.61 4.96
C ARG A 134 -15.55 -1.46 4.87
N ALA A 135 -15.73 -2.19 3.77
CA ALA A 135 -16.75 -3.25 3.67
C ALA A 135 -16.33 -4.50 4.47
N PRO A 136 -17.28 -5.23 5.10
CA PRO A 136 -16.96 -6.33 6.01
C PRO A 136 -16.19 -7.48 5.35
N ASN A 137 -16.26 -7.58 4.03
CA ASN A 137 -15.58 -8.55 3.19
C ASN A 137 -15.33 -7.94 1.80
N LEU A 138 -14.38 -8.50 1.05
CA LEU A 138 -14.05 -8.12 -0.33
C LEU A 138 -14.82 -9.02 -1.30
N VAL A 139 -15.59 -8.46 -2.23
CA VAL A 139 -16.32 -9.27 -3.22
C VAL A 139 -15.40 -9.54 -4.41
N TYR A 140 -15.28 -10.81 -4.82
CA TYR A 140 -14.41 -11.21 -5.94
C TYR A 140 -14.79 -10.46 -7.24
N GLU A 141 -13.79 -10.01 -8.01
CA GLU A 141 -13.94 -9.21 -9.25
C GLU A 141 -14.71 -7.88 -9.10
N SER A 142 -14.94 -7.43 -7.86
CA SER A 142 -15.55 -6.13 -7.60
C SER A 142 -14.51 -5.03 -7.40
N SER A 143 -14.97 -3.80 -7.15
CA SER A 143 -14.16 -2.73 -6.59
C SER A 143 -14.44 -2.53 -5.10
N THR A 144 -13.45 -2.06 -4.35
CA THR A 144 -13.65 -1.65 -2.95
C THR A 144 -12.72 -0.51 -2.57
N ASN A 145 -13.11 0.21 -1.50
CA ASN A 145 -12.31 1.26 -0.91
C ASN A 145 -12.09 0.98 0.58
N LEU A 146 -10.85 1.14 1.02
CA LEU A 146 -10.44 1.16 2.42
C LEU A 146 -10.09 2.62 2.77
N THR A 147 -10.85 3.24 3.66
CA THR A 147 -10.65 4.64 4.03
C THR A 147 -10.19 4.75 5.48
N CYS A 148 -9.02 5.34 5.67
CA CYS A 148 -8.45 5.55 6.98
C CYS A 148 -8.69 6.98 7.46
N GLU A 149 -9.66 7.18 8.33
CA GLU A 149 -9.94 8.46 8.95
C GLU A 149 -9.05 8.65 10.18
N ALA A 150 -8.45 9.83 10.34
CA ALA A 150 -7.70 10.17 11.54
C ALA A 150 -7.73 11.67 11.78
N SER A 151 -7.49 12.09 13.03
CA SER A 151 -7.39 13.50 13.38
C SER A 151 -6.21 13.81 14.32
N GLY A 152 -5.85 15.08 14.42
CA GLY A 152 -4.65 15.57 15.08
C GLY A 152 -3.62 16.08 14.05
N SER A 153 -2.40 16.37 14.52
CA SER A 153 -1.31 16.86 13.65
C SER A 153 -0.69 15.71 12.86
N ILE A 154 -1.26 15.35 11.71
CA ILE A 154 -0.80 14.22 10.89
C ILE A 154 0.38 14.64 10.00
N SER A 155 1.49 13.91 10.01
CA SER A 155 2.60 14.14 9.07
C SER A 155 2.72 13.06 8.00
N SER A 156 2.41 11.80 8.33
CA SER A 156 2.47 10.69 7.39
C SER A 156 1.33 9.70 7.60
N ARG A 157 0.97 9.04 6.50
CA ARG A 157 -0.03 7.97 6.45
C ARG A 157 0.46 6.86 5.54
N GLU A 158 0.42 5.65 6.07
CA GLU A 158 1.00 4.45 5.46
C GLU A 158 0.00 3.30 5.50
N TRP A 159 -0.12 2.60 4.37
CA TRP A 159 -0.88 1.36 4.27
C TRP A 159 0.06 0.17 4.37
N ILE A 160 -0.35 -0.84 5.13
CA ILE A 160 0.42 -2.05 5.38
C ILE A 160 -0.52 -3.24 5.16
N LYS A 161 -0.06 -4.26 4.45
CA LYS A 161 -0.77 -5.53 4.27
C LYS A 161 0.13 -6.67 4.71
N ASP A 162 -0.35 -7.50 5.64
CA ASP A 162 0.36 -8.66 6.18
C ASP A 162 1.78 -8.32 6.67
N GLY A 163 1.92 -7.16 7.31
CA GLY A 163 3.18 -6.63 7.84
C GLY A 163 4.10 -5.97 6.82
N GLN A 164 3.76 -5.94 5.53
CA GLN A 164 4.54 -5.30 4.46
C GLN A 164 3.90 -4.00 3.98
N PRO A 165 4.67 -2.98 3.59
CA PRO A 165 4.13 -1.77 2.97
C PRO A 165 3.29 -2.11 1.74
N LEU A 166 2.04 -1.64 1.72
CA LEU A 166 1.19 -1.76 0.55
C LEU A 166 1.57 -0.67 -0.45
N ASN A 167 1.92 -1.08 -1.67
CA ASN A 167 2.29 -0.17 -2.75
C ASN A 167 1.19 -0.11 -3.82
N PRO A 168 0.99 1.05 -4.48
CA PRO A 168 0.01 1.19 -5.56
C PRO A 168 0.46 0.39 -6.80
N SER A 169 -0.02 -0.85 -6.90
CA SER A 169 0.29 -1.80 -7.97
C SER A 169 -0.73 -2.93 -7.99
N GLY A 170 -0.84 -3.67 -9.10
CA GLY A 170 -1.67 -4.89 -9.17
C GLY A 170 -3.15 -4.67 -8.83
N GLY A 171 -3.74 -3.56 -9.30
CA GLY A 171 -5.15 -3.21 -9.01
C GLY A 171 -5.33 -2.33 -7.77
N VAL A 172 -4.25 -2.06 -7.01
CA VAL A 172 -4.27 -1.14 -5.86
C VAL A 172 -3.90 0.28 -6.30
N SER A 173 -4.65 1.27 -5.85
CA SER A 173 -4.36 2.71 -6.05
C SER A 173 -4.67 3.51 -4.78
N PHE A 174 -3.99 4.64 -4.59
CA PHE A 174 -4.15 5.50 -3.41
C PHE A 174 -4.66 6.89 -3.80
N SER A 175 -5.41 7.53 -2.89
CA SER A 175 -5.70 8.95 -2.98
C SER A 175 -4.44 9.80 -2.76
N LEU A 176 -4.46 11.07 -3.18
CA LEU A 176 -3.32 12.00 -3.09
C LEU A 176 -2.77 12.17 -1.66
N ASP A 177 -3.63 12.08 -0.66
CA ASP A 177 -3.33 12.18 0.77
C ASP A 177 -3.09 10.81 1.44
N ASN A 178 -3.03 9.74 0.64
CA ASN A 178 -3.01 8.34 1.06
C ASN A 178 -4.15 7.92 2.01
N LYS A 179 -5.20 8.74 2.14
CA LYS A 179 -6.34 8.47 3.05
C LYS A 179 -7.16 7.26 2.63
N THR A 180 -7.29 7.03 1.32
CA THR A 180 -8.08 5.94 0.75
C THR A 180 -7.19 5.05 -0.10
N ALA A 181 -7.26 3.74 0.13
CA ALA A 181 -6.73 2.71 -0.75
C ALA A 181 -7.88 2.03 -1.49
N SER A 182 -7.84 2.07 -2.82
CA SER A 182 -8.80 1.45 -3.71
C SER A 182 -8.23 0.18 -4.31
N ILE A 183 -9.02 -0.90 -4.32
CA ILE A 183 -8.65 -2.20 -4.90
C ILE A 183 -9.65 -2.52 -6.00
N GLN A 184 -9.18 -2.64 -7.24
CA GLN A 184 -10.01 -3.01 -8.39
C GLN A 184 -9.15 -3.59 -9.55
N PRO A 185 -9.52 -4.78 -10.08
CA PRO A 185 -10.50 -5.72 -9.51
C PRO A 185 -9.96 -6.39 -8.24
N VAL A 186 -10.86 -6.84 -7.37
CA VAL A 186 -10.52 -7.65 -6.20
C VAL A 186 -10.18 -9.09 -6.64
N HIS A 187 -9.02 -9.57 -6.21
CA HIS A 187 -8.58 -10.95 -6.39
C HIS A 187 -8.43 -11.69 -5.06
N ILE A 188 -8.34 -13.02 -5.12
CA ILE A 188 -8.15 -13.89 -3.94
C ILE A 188 -6.88 -13.51 -3.16
N SER A 189 -5.85 -13.06 -3.86
CA SER A 189 -4.60 -12.58 -3.27
C SER A 189 -4.79 -11.35 -2.39
N ASP A 190 -5.89 -10.60 -2.52
CA ASP A 190 -6.18 -9.41 -1.71
C ASP A 190 -6.73 -9.73 -0.32
N ARG A 191 -6.95 -11.01 -0.01
CA ARG A 191 -7.15 -11.44 1.38
C ARG A 191 -5.92 -11.08 2.22
N GLY A 192 -6.13 -10.69 3.47
CA GLY A 192 -5.03 -10.40 4.39
C GLY A 192 -5.39 -9.43 5.50
N THR A 193 -4.40 -9.11 6.33
CA THR A 193 -4.49 -8.15 7.43
C THR A 193 -4.04 -6.79 6.94
N TYR A 194 -4.96 -5.85 6.80
CA TYR A 194 -4.70 -4.49 6.39
C TYR A 194 -4.55 -3.60 7.62
N GLN A 195 -3.52 -2.76 7.61
CA GLN A 195 -3.30 -1.76 8.63
C GLN A 195 -3.12 -0.40 7.98
N CYS A 196 -3.73 0.61 8.58
CA CYS A 196 -3.41 1.99 8.29
C CYS A 196 -2.66 2.55 9.50
N ARG A 197 -1.44 3.01 9.26
CA ARG A 197 -0.61 3.68 10.27
C ARG A 197 -0.55 5.16 9.96
N VAL A 198 -0.88 5.97 10.95
CA VAL A 198 -0.77 7.43 10.91
C VAL A 198 0.23 7.85 11.96
N SER A 199 1.15 8.73 11.60
CA SER A 199 2.19 9.18 12.53
C SER A 199 2.51 10.66 12.37
N ASN A 200 3.08 11.18 13.44
CA ASN A 200 3.84 12.40 13.49
C ASN A 200 5.09 12.19 14.37
N PRO A 201 6.02 13.16 14.45
CA PRO A 201 7.25 13.00 15.23
C PRO A 201 7.06 12.72 16.73
N VAL A 202 5.84 12.88 17.27
CA VAL A 202 5.55 12.77 18.70
C VAL A 202 4.53 11.67 19.06
N SER A 203 3.84 11.10 18.07
CA SER A 203 2.76 10.13 18.27
C SER A 203 2.49 9.31 17.01
N THR A 204 2.07 8.06 17.22
CA THR A 204 1.73 7.11 16.15
C THR A 204 0.47 6.35 16.55
N MET A 205 -0.47 6.18 15.62
CA MET A 205 -1.66 5.36 15.78
C MET A 205 -1.79 4.38 14.62
N THR A 206 -2.41 3.23 14.87
CA THR A 206 -2.61 2.20 13.85
C THR A 206 -3.99 1.57 13.98
N ALA A 207 -4.73 1.52 12.88
CA ALA A 207 -5.98 0.79 12.77
C ALA A 207 -5.74 -0.48 11.96
N THR A 208 -6.22 -1.63 12.43
CA THR A 208 -6.00 -2.94 11.82
C THR A 208 -7.33 -3.60 11.46
N HIS A 209 -7.38 -4.30 10.34
CA HIS A 209 -8.54 -5.05 9.89
C HIS A 209 -8.18 -6.27 9.04
N ASN A 210 -8.83 -7.41 9.29
CA ASN A 210 -8.68 -8.62 8.48
C ASN A 210 -9.73 -8.69 7.38
N LEU A 211 -9.28 -8.72 6.13
CA LEU A 211 -10.14 -8.82 4.96
C LEU A 211 -10.10 -10.22 4.37
N THR A 212 -11.28 -10.78 4.13
CA THR A 212 -11.46 -12.02 3.36
C THR A 212 -12.18 -11.72 2.05
N VAL A 213 -11.87 -12.52 1.04
CA VAL A 213 -12.52 -12.44 -0.28
C VAL A 213 -13.69 -13.42 -0.31
N ILE A 214 -14.89 -12.92 -0.60
CA ILE A 214 -16.12 -13.68 -0.73
C ILE A 214 -16.41 -13.92 -2.22
N GLY A 215 -16.77 -15.16 -2.53
CA GLY A 215 -17.01 -15.62 -3.90
C GLY A 215 -18.48 -15.57 -4.34
N PRO A 216 -18.86 -16.40 -5.32
CA PRO A 216 -18.17 -17.64 -5.73
C PRO A 216 -17.03 -17.43 -6.75
N TYR A 217 -15.94 -18.20 -6.61
CA TYR A 217 -14.78 -18.21 -7.52
C TYR A 217 -14.21 -19.64 -7.69
N ASN A 218 -13.26 -19.82 -8.62
CA ASN A 218 -12.65 -21.12 -8.95
C ASN A 218 -13.67 -22.24 -9.29
N LEU A 219 -14.68 -21.92 -10.09
CA LEU A 219 -15.71 -22.90 -10.45
C LEU A 219 -15.15 -24.01 -11.35
N LEU A 220 -15.46 -25.26 -10.98
CA LEU A 220 -15.05 -26.44 -11.74
C LEU A 220 -16.18 -27.46 -11.80
N ILE A 221 -16.44 -28.00 -13.01
CA ILE A 221 -17.23 -29.20 -13.22
C ILE A 221 -16.27 -30.39 -13.41
N SER A 222 -16.40 -31.40 -12.56
CA SER A 222 -15.66 -32.66 -12.63
C SER A 222 -16.60 -33.82 -12.97
N GLY A 223 -16.14 -34.73 -13.84
CA GLY A 223 -16.89 -35.91 -14.26
C GLY A 223 -16.26 -36.53 -15.51
N PRO A 224 -16.78 -37.67 -16.00
CA PRO A 224 -16.33 -38.22 -17.27
C PRO A 224 -16.68 -37.26 -18.41
N SER A 225 -15.72 -36.93 -19.28
CA SER A 225 -15.99 -36.13 -20.49
C SER A 225 -16.72 -36.93 -21.58
N ALA A 226 -16.70 -38.26 -21.49
CA ALA A 226 -17.46 -39.13 -22.35
C ALA A 226 -17.76 -40.48 -21.68
N ALA A 227 -18.93 -41.06 -21.97
CA ALA A 227 -19.33 -42.38 -21.49
C ALA A 227 -20.24 -43.10 -22.48
N ALA A 228 -20.31 -44.44 -22.40
CA ALA A 228 -21.11 -45.24 -23.31
C ALA A 228 -22.62 -45.13 -23.00
N GLN A 229 -23.45 -45.21 -24.05
CA GLN A 229 -24.90 -45.21 -23.94
C GLN A 229 -25.39 -46.27 -22.93
N GLY A 230 -26.43 -45.93 -22.17
CA GLY A 230 -27.03 -46.78 -21.14
C GLY A 230 -26.31 -46.78 -19.79
N HIS A 231 -25.12 -46.20 -19.67
CA HIS A 231 -24.45 -46.03 -18.37
C HIS A 231 -25.02 -44.86 -17.59
N SER A 232 -24.83 -44.89 -16.26
CA SER A 232 -25.05 -43.72 -15.41
C SER A 232 -23.77 -42.90 -15.30
N ILE A 233 -23.91 -41.56 -15.28
CA ILE A 233 -22.82 -40.64 -14.98
C ILE A 233 -23.22 -39.63 -13.92
N MET A 234 -22.21 -39.03 -13.30
CA MET A 234 -22.33 -37.94 -12.35
C MET A 234 -21.36 -36.83 -12.76
N LEU A 235 -21.90 -35.62 -12.93
CA LEU A 235 -21.11 -34.40 -13.01
C LEU A 235 -21.22 -33.70 -11.66
N GLN A 236 -20.08 -33.28 -11.10
CA GLN A 236 -20.00 -32.56 -9.84
C GLN A 236 -19.49 -31.15 -10.11
N CYS A 237 -20.23 -30.15 -9.66
CA CYS A 237 -19.82 -28.76 -9.69
C CYS A 237 -19.29 -28.34 -8.31
N THR A 238 -18.15 -27.65 -8.31
CA THR A 238 -17.49 -27.13 -7.12
C THR A 238 -17.16 -25.65 -7.31
N ALA A 239 -17.20 -24.89 -6.22
CA ALA A 239 -16.88 -23.47 -6.19
C ALA A 239 -16.32 -23.10 -4.82
N ASP A 240 -15.32 -22.22 -4.79
CA ASP A 240 -14.84 -21.62 -3.56
C ASP A 240 -15.70 -20.41 -3.20
N SER A 241 -16.20 -20.37 -1.96
CA SER A 241 -17.01 -19.25 -1.49
C SER A 241 -17.01 -19.20 0.04
N VAL A 242 -16.72 -18.02 0.60
CA VAL A 242 -16.92 -17.75 2.03
C VAL A 242 -18.43 -17.52 2.25
N SER A 243 -19.09 -18.56 2.73
CA SER A 243 -20.54 -18.88 2.73
C SER A 243 -20.91 -19.88 1.62
N PRO A 244 -21.62 -20.98 1.93
CA PRO A 244 -21.99 -22.00 0.94
C PRO A 244 -22.70 -21.40 -0.28
N ALA A 245 -22.28 -21.80 -1.47
CA ALA A 245 -22.94 -21.41 -2.71
C ALA A 245 -24.11 -22.36 -3.02
N HIS A 246 -25.19 -21.81 -3.57
CA HIS A 246 -26.25 -22.57 -4.22
C HIS A 246 -25.89 -22.84 -5.67
N PHE A 247 -26.23 -24.02 -6.18
CA PHE A 247 -25.90 -24.42 -7.54
C PHE A 247 -27.14 -24.49 -8.41
N SER A 248 -26.99 -24.26 -9.70
CA SER A 248 -28.02 -24.52 -10.71
C SER A 248 -27.38 -24.97 -12.02
N TRP A 249 -28.11 -25.78 -12.78
CA TRP A 249 -27.59 -26.36 -14.02
C TRP A 249 -28.43 -26.02 -15.24
N MET A 250 -27.74 -25.78 -16.35
CA MET A 250 -28.31 -25.64 -17.68
C MET A 250 -27.71 -26.68 -18.63
N PHE A 251 -28.52 -27.17 -19.56
CA PHE A 251 -28.11 -28.08 -20.62
C PHE A 251 -28.38 -27.43 -21.98
N ASN A 252 -27.34 -27.23 -22.78
CA ASN A 252 -27.40 -26.55 -24.07
C ASN A 252 -28.14 -25.19 -24.03
N GLY A 253 -27.99 -24.45 -22.92
CA GLY A 253 -28.65 -23.15 -22.72
C GLY A 253 -30.05 -23.22 -22.10
N ASN A 254 -30.61 -24.41 -21.86
CA ASN A 254 -31.94 -24.59 -21.27
C ASN A 254 -31.84 -24.98 -19.78
N GLU A 255 -32.77 -24.49 -18.96
CA GLU A 255 -32.82 -24.83 -17.53
C GLU A 255 -33.16 -26.30 -17.33
N THR A 256 -32.47 -26.95 -16.39
CA THR A 256 -32.66 -28.37 -16.07
C THR A 256 -33.42 -28.61 -14.76
N HIS A 257 -33.67 -27.54 -14.00
CA HIS A 257 -34.24 -27.57 -12.64
C HIS A 257 -33.44 -28.41 -11.63
N VAL A 258 -32.16 -28.71 -11.93
CA VAL A 258 -31.24 -29.32 -10.98
C VAL A 258 -30.54 -28.21 -10.19
N TYR A 259 -30.81 -28.16 -8.88
CA TYR A 259 -30.29 -27.13 -7.96
C TYR A 259 -29.23 -27.63 -6.98
N ASN A 260 -28.71 -28.84 -7.19
CA ASN A 260 -27.67 -29.46 -6.37
C ASN A 260 -26.30 -29.31 -7.03
N SER A 261 -25.22 -29.49 -6.26
CA SER A 261 -23.85 -29.56 -6.80
C SER A 261 -23.63 -30.77 -7.70
N LEU A 262 -24.46 -31.81 -7.58
CA LEU A 262 -24.39 -33.03 -8.38
C LEU A 262 -25.48 -33.05 -9.45
N TYR A 263 -25.08 -33.30 -10.69
CA TYR A 263 -25.96 -33.63 -11.81
C TYR A 263 -25.80 -35.11 -12.14
N ILE A 264 -26.83 -35.91 -11.89
CA ILE A 264 -26.81 -37.35 -12.15
C ILE A 264 -27.67 -37.65 -13.37
N ILE A 265 -27.12 -38.41 -14.31
CA ILE A 265 -27.85 -38.98 -15.44
C ILE A 265 -27.84 -40.49 -15.23
N GLU A 266 -29.00 -41.09 -14.95
CA GLU A 266 -29.08 -42.51 -14.60
C GLU A 266 -28.89 -43.43 -15.82
N ARG A 267 -29.35 -42.98 -17.00
CA ARG A 267 -29.26 -43.76 -18.23
C ARG A 267 -28.95 -42.85 -19.42
N LEU A 268 -27.69 -42.86 -19.85
CA LEU A 268 -27.22 -42.04 -20.95
C LEU A 268 -27.88 -42.38 -22.30
N GLY A 269 -28.41 -41.37 -22.97
CA GLY A 269 -28.83 -41.39 -24.37
C GLY A 269 -28.00 -40.46 -25.25
N ALA A 270 -28.24 -40.50 -26.56
CA ALA A 270 -27.54 -39.63 -27.52
C ALA A 270 -27.90 -38.15 -27.31
N GLU A 271 -29.12 -37.89 -26.84
CA GLU A 271 -29.67 -36.58 -26.50
C GLU A 271 -29.00 -35.91 -25.29
N ASN A 272 -28.23 -36.66 -24.49
CA ASN A 272 -27.45 -36.10 -23.38
C ASN A 272 -26.08 -35.57 -23.82
N THR A 273 -25.72 -35.71 -25.10
CA THR A 273 -24.50 -35.08 -25.63
C THR A 273 -24.70 -33.57 -25.73
N GLY A 274 -23.79 -32.79 -25.16
CA GLY A 274 -23.90 -31.33 -25.20
C GLY A 274 -23.07 -30.63 -24.14
N ASN A 275 -23.39 -29.35 -23.96
CA ASN A 275 -22.74 -28.46 -23.02
C ASN A 275 -23.59 -28.34 -21.75
N TYR A 276 -22.97 -28.66 -20.62
CA TYR A 276 -23.50 -28.50 -19.29
C TYR A 276 -22.91 -27.25 -18.67
N THR A 277 -23.76 -26.30 -18.30
CA THR A 277 -23.33 -25.10 -17.58
C THR A 277 -23.77 -25.24 -16.14
N CYS A 278 -22.82 -25.10 -15.21
CA CYS A 278 -23.12 -24.97 -13.79
C CYS A 278 -22.96 -23.50 -13.39
N THR A 279 -23.92 -22.99 -12.64
CA THR A 279 -23.86 -21.67 -12.01
C THR A 279 -23.81 -21.85 -10.50
N ALA A 280 -22.86 -21.18 -9.84
CA ALA A 280 -22.81 -21.07 -8.39
C ALA A 280 -23.24 -19.67 -7.97
N LYS A 281 -24.05 -19.57 -6.92
CA LYS A 281 -24.58 -18.32 -6.36
C LYS A 281 -24.28 -18.22 -4.86
N ASN A 282 -23.63 -17.16 -4.43
CA ASN A 282 -23.48 -16.87 -3.00
C ASN A 282 -24.77 -16.21 -2.46
N ALA A 283 -25.36 -16.79 -1.41
CA ALA A 283 -26.64 -16.34 -0.86
C ALA A 283 -26.59 -14.95 -0.16
N VAL A 284 -25.41 -14.53 0.29
CA VAL A 284 -25.23 -13.26 1.03
C VAL A 284 -24.96 -12.12 0.07
N THR A 285 -24.04 -12.32 -0.88
CA THR A 285 -23.64 -11.27 -1.83
C THR A 285 -24.55 -11.21 -3.05
N MET A 286 -25.34 -12.25 -3.28
CA MET A 286 -26.08 -12.50 -4.53
C MET A 286 -25.18 -12.57 -5.76
N MET A 287 -23.86 -12.72 -5.58
CA MET A 287 -22.91 -12.87 -6.67
C MET A 287 -23.06 -14.25 -7.31
N GLU A 288 -23.00 -14.28 -8.64
CA GLU A 288 -23.09 -15.48 -9.45
C GLU A 288 -21.86 -15.64 -10.32
N SER A 289 -21.45 -16.88 -10.53
CA SER A 289 -20.40 -17.26 -11.49
C SER A 289 -20.80 -18.56 -12.16
N SER A 290 -20.37 -18.78 -13.40
CA SER A 290 -20.74 -19.97 -14.18
C SER A 290 -19.52 -20.58 -14.88
N THR A 291 -19.57 -21.90 -15.08
CA THR A 291 -18.58 -22.65 -15.84
C THR A 291 -19.25 -23.67 -16.77
N LEU A 292 -18.60 -23.99 -17.88
CA LEU A 292 -19.13 -24.85 -18.94
C LEU A 292 -18.31 -26.14 -19.05
N PHE A 293 -19.00 -27.26 -19.26
CA PHE A 293 -18.42 -28.58 -19.47
C PHE A 293 -19.06 -29.27 -20.67
N SER A 294 -18.25 -29.66 -21.64
CA SER A 294 -18.71 -30.41 -22.82
C SER A 294 -18.64 -31.91 -22.57
N PHE A 295 -19.75 -32.61 -22.78
CA PHE A 295 -19.89 -34.04 -22.58
C PHE A 295 -20.31 -34.77 -23.87
N LEU A 296 -19.77 -35.98 -24.08
CA LEU A 296 -20.05 -36.82 -25.25
C LEU A 296 -20.55 -38.22 -24.88
N THR A 297 -21.75 -38.59 -25.35
CA THR A 297 -22.22 -39.97 -25.31
C THR A 297 -21.57 -40.79 -26.43
N LYS A 298 -20.92 -41.90 -26.07
CA LYS A 298 -20.37 -42.88 -27.02
C LYS A 298 -21.45 -43.89 -27.38
N ALA A 299 -21.65 -44.13 -28.68
CA ALA A 299 -22.56 -45.16 -29.15
C ALA A 299 -22.17 -46.54 -28.57
N SER A 300 -23.17 -47.35 -28.24
CA SER A 300 -22.92 -48.74 -27.85
C SER A 300 -22.62 -49.55 -29.11
N CYS A 301 -21.38 -50.04 -29.25
CA CYS A 301 -21.02 -50.97 -30.31
C CYS A 301 -21.59 -52.36 -29.98
N ILE A 302 -22.79 -52.64 -30.47
CA ILE A 302 -23.26 -54.03 -30.58
C ILE A 302 -22.60 -54.61 -31.82
N ALA A 303 -21.42 -55.25 -31.65
CA ALA A 303 -20.90 -56.10 -32.71
C ALA A 303 -21.94 -57.23 -32.93
N PRO A 304 -22.40 -57.49 -34.17
CA PRO A 304 -23.21 -58.68 -34.42
C PRO A 304 -22.37 -59.90 -34.07
N CYS A 305 -22.80 -60.67 -33.07
CA CYS A 305 -22.20 -61.95 -32.72
C CYS A 305 -22.24 -62.88 -33.96
N GLY A 306 -21.07 -63.12 -34.53
CA GLY A 306 -20.68 -64.26 -35.36
C GLY A 306 -21.72 -64.86 -36.31
N SER A 307 -21.71 -64.43 -37.57
CA SER A 307 -21.91 -65.39 -38.67
C SER A 307 -20.56 -66.08 -38.91
N SER A 308 -20.48 -67.36 -38.60
CA SER A 308 -19.35 -68.22 -38.95
C SER A 308 -19.21 -68.32 -40.49
N SER A 309 -18.40 -67.45 -41.09
CA SER A 309 -17.96 -67.61 -42.46
C SER A 309 -16.87 -68.67 -42.49
N GLY A 310 -17.24 -69.90 -42.86
CA GLY A 310 -16.31 -71.00 -43.06
C GLY A 310 -15.23 -70.65 -44.08
N LEU A 311 -13.97 -70.70 -43.66
CA LEU A 311 -12.81 -70.71 -44.54
C LEU A 311 -12.77 -72.05 -45.29
N VAL A 312 -13.22 -72.06 -46.54
CA VAL A 312 -12.97 -73.20 -47.45
C VAL A 312 -11.56 -73.03 -48.02
N ILE A 313 -10.62 -73.82 -47.48
CA ILE A 313 -9.27 -73.95 -48.05
C ILE A 313 -9.35 -74.92 -49.23
N TYR A 314 -9.27 -74.41 -50.45
CA TYR A 314 -9.00 -75.26 -51.62
C TYR A 314 -7.51 -75.62 -51.63
N ALA A 315 -7.22 -76.88 -51.35
CA ALA A 315 -5.90 -77.47 -51.57
C ALA A 315 -5.69 -77.67 -53.08
N LEU A 316 -4.81 -76.87 -53.68
CA LEU A 316 -4.29 -77.10 -55.04
C LEU A 316 -3.11 -78.07 -54.95
N THR A 317 -3.37 -79.33 -55.31
CA THR A 317 -2.33 -80.33 -55.59
C THR A 317 -1.74 -80.06 -56.98
N LEU A 318 -0.50 -79.60 -57.06
CA LEU A 318 0.29 -79.62 -58.29
C LEU A 318 0.95 -81.01 -58.43
N LYS A 319 0.36 -81.85 -59.30
CA LYS A 319 1.03 -83.03 -59.88
C LYS A 319 1.97 -82.55 -60.98
N GLY A 320 3.22 -82.97 -60.93
CA GLY A 320 4.19 -82.82 -62.03
C GLY A 320 3.99 -83.84 -63.15
N LEU A 321 4.60 -83.51 -64.30
CA LEU A 321 4.94 -84.25 -65.54
C LEU A 321 4.78 -83.22 -66.68
N ILE A 322 5.81 -82.82 -67.44
CA ILE A 322 6.89 -83.59 -68.11
C ILE A 322 8.22 -82.83 -67.94
#